data_AF-A0A7S4SEW2-F1
#
_entry.id   AF-A0A7S4SEW2-F1
#
_cell.length_a   1.000
_cell.length_b   1.000
_cell.length_c   1.000
_cell.angle_alpha   90.00
_cell.angle_beta   90.00
_cell.angle_gamma   90.00
#
_symmetry.space_group_name_H-M   'P 1'
#
loop_
_entity.id
_entity.type
_entity.pdbx_description
1 polymer ?
#
loop_
_entity_poly.entity_id
_entity_poly.type
_entity_poly.pdbx_seq_one_letter_code
_entity_poly.pdbx_strand_id
1 'polypeptide(L)'
;MARASVALCLAAMILVAQVDVVAAARRDQTVRKMIAAHSLARAGLPDPKCATGVIGSKDVGKPQVCCAGYCGECSDYPTCASVRGQNSTNACCKTQVYEMRCGSAPANVCLKKCTESVPPCIMEEGEVFTTPDPAQRTAGGDCNKAVQDWRTKAAAAISTTAAPAASM
;
A
#
# COMPACT_ATOMS: atom_id res chain seq x y z
N MET A 1 -39.95 23.98 -17.74
CA MET A 1 -39.55 22.57 -17.92
C MET A 1 -38.16 22.42 -18.55
N ALA A 2 -37.82 23.14 -19.63
CA ALA A 2 -36.50 23.02 -20.30
C ALA A 2 -35.26 23.29 -19.41
N ARG A 3 -35.32 24.25 -18.49
CA ARG A 3 -34.18 24.57 -17.60
C ARG A 3 -33.83 23.47 -16.59
N ALA A 4 -34.83 22.70 -16.14
CA ALA A 4 -34.61 21.58 -15.22
C ALA A 4 -33.98 20.37 -15.94
N SER A 5 -34.38 20.11 -17.19
CA SER A 5 -33.81 19.04 -18.02
C SER A 5 -32.34 19.30 -18.40
N VAL A 6 -31.97 20.54 -18.72
CA VAL A 6 -30.57 20.88 -19.06
C VAL A 6 -29.64 20.75 -17.85
N ALA A 7 -30.10 21.15 -16.65
CA ALA A 7 -29.33 20.99 -15.42
C ALA A 7 -29.12 19.52 -15.04
N LEU A 8 -30.13 18.67 -15.23
CA LEU A 8 -30.04 17.23 -14.96
C LEU A 8 -29.08 16.52 -15.92
N CYS A 9 -29.08 16.90 -17.21
CA CYS A 9 -28.13 16.37 -18.20
C CYS A 9 -26.68 16.79 -17.92
N LEU A 10 -26.45 18.05 -17.50
CA LEU A 10 -25.11 18.53 -17.13
C LEU A 10 -24.58 17.82 -15.87
N ALA A 11 -25.42 17.62 -14.86
CA ALA A 11 -25.04 16.87 -13.66
C ALA A 11 -24.70 15.40 -13.97
N ALA A 12 -25.45 14.75 -14.87
CA ALA A 12 -25.17 13.39 -15.32
C ALA A 12 -23.84 13.30 -16.08
N MET A 13 -23.52 14.25 -16.97
CA MET A 13 -22.24 14.27 -17.69
C MET A 13 -21.04 14.48 -16.75
N ILE A 14 -21.18 15.32 -15.72
CA ILE A 14 -20.13 15.53 -14.72
C ILE A 14 -19.86 14.24 -13.91
N LEU A 15 -20.90 13.46 -13.57
CA LEU A 15 -20.75 12.17 -12.89
C LEU A 15 -20.06 11.12 -13.78
N VAL A 16 -20.40 11.03 -15.07
CA VAL A 16 -19.78 10.06 -15.99
C VAL A 16 -18.28 10.34 -16.16
N ALA A 17 -17.88 11.62 -16.24
CA ALA A 17 -16.47 12.00 -16.34
C ALA A 17 -15.61 11.59 -15.12
N GLN A 18 -16.19 11.41 -13.93
CA GLN A 18 -15.43 10.99 -12.74
C GLN A 18 -14.99 9.52 -12.80
N VAL A 19 -15.71 8.68 -13.55
CA VAL A 19 -15.46 7.22 -13.58
C VAL A 19 -14.19 6.89 -14.36
N ASP A 20 -13.93 7.60 -15.45
CA ASP A 20 -12.75 7.39 -16.31
C ASP A 20 -11.43 7.81 -15.62
N VAL A 21 -11.48 8.85 -14.79
CA VAL A 21 -10.30 9.35 -14.05
C VAL A 21 -9.77 8.31 -13.06
N VAL A 22 -10.66 7.60 -12.36
CA VAL A 22 -10.27 6.57 -11.38
C VAL A 22 -9.64 5.35 -12.05
N ALA A 23 -10.15 4.94 -13.21
CA ALA A 23 -9.58 3.83 -13.98
C ALA A 23 -8.19 4.18 -14.55
N ALA A 24 -7.99 5.42 -15.01
CA ALA A 24 -6.69 5.90 -15.50
C ALA A 24 -5.61 5.91 -14.40
N ALA A 25 -5.96 6.37 -13.18
CA ALA A 25 -5.02 6.42 -12.06
C ALA A 25 -4.46 5.04 -11.65
N ARG A 26 -5.29 3.99 -11.69
CA ARG A 26 -4.86 2.60 -11.37
C ARG A 26 -3.88 2.04 -12.41
N ARG A 27 -4.06 2.42 -13.69
CA ARG A 27 -3.17 1.99 -14.78
C ARG A 27 -1.79 2.63 -14.64
N ASP A 28 -1.72 3.91 -14.30
CA ASP A 28 -0.48 4.64 -14.08
C ASP A 28 0.35 4.03 -12.93
N GLN A 29 -0.27 3.71 -11.79
CA GLN A 29 0.43 3.04 -10.69
C GLN A 29 1.04 1.69 -11.09
N THR A 30 0.30 0.88 -11.86
CA THR A 30 0.77 -0.42 -12.36
C THR A 30 1.99 -0.25 -13.27
N VAL A 31 1.93 0.69 -14.21
CA VAL A 31 3.03 0.95 -15.15
C VAL A 31 4.28 1.45 -14.40
N ARG A 32 4.11 2.36 -13.44
CA ARG A 32 5.21 2.85 -12.59
C ARG A 32 5.89 1.71 -11.82
N LYS A 33 5.11 0.82 -11.22
CA LYS A 33 5.63 -0.36 -10.51
C LYS A 33 6.44 -1.28 -11.42
N MET A 34 5.95 -1.57 -12.63
CA MET A 34 6.69 -2.38 -13.61
C MET A 34 8.00 -1.72 -14.04
N ILE A 35 7.99 -0.42 -14.34
CA ILE A 35 9.20 0.31 -14.73
C ILE A 35 10.20 0.33 -13.57
N ALA A 36 9.75 0.56 -12.34
CA ALA A 36 10.60 0.55 -11.15
C ALA A 36 11.22 -0.83 -10.90
N ALA A 37 10.43 -1.91 -10.97
CA ALA A 37 10.93 -3.27 -10.84
C ALA A 37 11.97 -3.59 -11.92
N HIS A 38 11.71 -3.20 -13.17
CA HIS A 38 12.65 -3.41 -14.28
C HIS A 38 13.95 -2.61 -14.09
N SER A 39 13.85 -1.37 -13.63
CA SER A 39 14.99 -0.51 -13.31
C SER A 39 15.85 -1.12 -12.20
N LEU A 40 15.22 -1.58 -11.11
CA LEU A 40 15.90 -2.26 -10.00
C LEU A 40 16.60 -3.54 -10.48
N ALA A 41 15.91 -4.38 -11.27
CA ALA A 41 16.47 -5.60 -11.81
C ALA A 41 17.70 -5.33 -12.69
N ARG A 42 17.64 -4.31 -13.55
CA ARG A 42 18.77 -3.91 -14.41
C ARG A 42 19.93 -3.35 -13.60
N ALA A 43 19.66 -2.66 -12.51
CA ALA A 43 20.67 -2.16 -11.58
C ALA A 43 21.20 -3.26 -10.63
N GLY A 44 20.64 -4.47 -10.66
CA GLY A 44 20.99 -5.55 -9.73
C GLY A 44 20.56 -5.27 -8.28
N LEU A 45 19.61 -4.37 -8.06
CA LEU A 45 19.10 -4.02 -6.74
C LEU A 45 17.84 -4.87 -6.39
N PRO A 46 17.74 -5.35 -5.13
CA PRO A 46 16.57 -6.11 -4.66
C PRO A 46 15.39 -5.21 -4.28
N ASP A 47 14.22 -5.81 -4.03
CA ASP A 47 13.03 -5.12 -3.52
C ASP A 47 12.54 -5.72 -2.17
N PRO A 48 13.31 -5.55 -1.08
CA PRO A 48 13.06 -6.25 0.18
C PRO A 48 11.72 -5.89 0.84
N LYS A 49 11.15 -4.73 0.48
CA LYS A 49 9.88 -4.24 1.03
C LYS A 49 8.70 -4.38 0.06
N CYS A 50 8.89 -5.09 -1.07
CA CYS A 50 7.85 -5.28 -2.09
C CYS A 50 7.25 -3.94 -2.59
N ALA A 51 8.08 -2.88 -2.69
CA ALA A 51 7.62 -1.55 -3.09
C ALA A 51 7.15 -1.50 -4.55
N THR A 52 7.75 -2.34 -5.41
CA THR A 52 7.44 -2.44 -6.83
C THR A 52 6.45 -3.55 -7.15
N GLY A 53 6.04 -4.35 -6.16
CA GLY A 53 5.14 -5.48 -6.30
C GLY A 53 3.74 -5.24 -5.74
N VAL A 54 3.02 -6.35 -5.55
CA VAL A 54 1.75 -6.39 -4.81
C VAL A 54 1.92 -7.38 -3.66
N ILE A 55 1.77 -6.87 -2.43
CA ILE A 55 1.89 -7.66 -1.21
C ILE A 55 0.66 -8.56 -1.08
N GLY A 56 0.90 -9.87 -0.92
CA GLY A 56 -0.13 -10.84 -0.57
C GLY A 56 -0.40 -10.88 0.92
N SER A 57 -1.54 -11.43 1.31
CA SER A 57 -1.85 -11.67 2.72
C SER A 57 -0.92 -12.75 3.30
N LYS A 58 -0.48 -12.56 4.54
CA LYS A 58 0.34 -13.54 5.26
C LYS A 58 -0.52 -14.73 5.69
N ASP A 59 -0.13 -15.92 5.28
CA ASP A 59 -0.72 -17.17 5.77
C ASP A 59 -0.01 -17.60 7.07
N VAL A 60 -0.76 -18.28 7.96
CA VAL A 60 -0.19 -18.79 9.22
C VAL A 60 0.94 -19.76 8.92
N GLY A 61 2.13 -19.49 9.48
CA GLY A 61 3.30 -20.35 9.32
C GLY A 61 3.96 -20.32 7.95
N LYS A 62 3.62 -19.35 7.08
CA LYS A 62 4.30 -19.14 5.79
C LYS A 62 4.85 -17.72 5.65
N PRO A 63 6.00 -17.53 4.99
CA PRO A 63 6.46 -16.20 4.60
C PRO A 63 5.45 -15.53 3.65
N GLN A 64 5.43 -14.20 3.68
CA GLN A 64 4.54 -13.43 2.84
C GLN A 64 5.04 -13.45 1.39
N VAL A 65 4.11 -13.50 0.44
CA VAL A 65 4.43 -13.48 -0.99
C VAL A 65 4.34 -12.06 -1.52
N CYS A 66 5.28 -11.68 -2.37
CA CYS A 66 5.22 -10.46 -3.16
C CYS A 66 5.01 -10.82 -4.63
N CYS A 67 3.80 -10.56 -5.15
CA CYS A 67 3.46 -10.79 -6.55
C CYS A 67 4.00 -9.66 -7.44
N ALA A 68 4.02 -9.88 -8.76
CA ALA A 68 4.45 -8.88 -9.72
C ALA A 68 3.57 -7.61 -9.64
N GLY A 69 4.18 -6.44 -9.89
CA GLY A 69 3.49 -5.14 -9.78
C GLY A 69 2.33 -4.92 -10.74
N TYR A 70 2.19 -5.76 -11.77
CA TYR A 70 1.08 -5.72 -12.72
C TYR A 70 -0.15 -6.52 -12.30
N CYS A 71 0.00 -7.36 -11.29
CA CYS A 71 -1.12 -8.08 -10.70
C CYS A 71 -2.09 -7.06 -10.07
N GLY A 72 -3.40 -7.30 -10.15
CA GLY A 72 -4.38 -6.45 -9.48
C GLY A 72 -4.44 -6.72 -7.97
N GLU A 73 -4.19 -7.96 -7.60
CA GLU A 73 -4.21 -8.50 -6.24
C GLU A 73 -3.18 -9.64 -6.16
N CYS A 74 -2.64 -9.89 -4.97
CA CYS A 74 -1.77 -11.02 -4.71
C CYS A 74 -2.51 -12.05 -3.83
N SER A 75 -3.42 -12.77 -4.47
CA SER A 75 -4.24 -13.84 -3.88
C SER A 75 -4.52 -14.90 -4.95
N ASP A 76 -5.21 -15.99 -4.58
CA ASP A 76 -5.61 -17.05 -5.51
C ASP A 76 -7.00 -16.80 -6.11
N TYR A 77 -7.23 -15.58 -6.60
CA TYR A 77 -8.48 -15.24 -7.25
C TYR A 77 -8.63 -15.98 -8.59
N PRO A 78 -9.86 -16.29 -9.06
CA PRO A 78 -10.07 -17.22 -10.18
C PRO A 78 -9.36 -16.86 -11.50
N THR A 79 -9.06 -15.58 -11.72
CA THR A 79 -8.41 -15.09 -12.94
C THR A 79 -6.93 -14.74 -12.74
N CYS A 80 -6.31 -15.13 -11.62
CA CYS A 80 -4.90 -14.85 -11.33
C CYS A 80 -3.94 -15.50 -12.34
N ALA A 81 -4.35 -16.61 -12.96
CA ALA A 81 -3.53 -17.32 -13.96
C ALA A 81 -3.51 -16.61 -15.33
N SER A 82 -4.45 -15.70 -15.59
CA SER A 82 -4.58 -14.99 -16.86
C SER A 82 -4.94 -13.51 -16.67
N VAL A 83 -3.96 -12.74 -16.23
CA VAL A 83 -4.02 -11.29 -16.07
C VAL A 83 -3.61 -10.63 -17.39
N ARG A 84 -4.49 -9.77 -17.92
CA ARG A 84 -4.25 -9.00 -19.16
C ARG A 84 -3.89 -9.89 -20.37
N GLY A 85 -4.44 -11.11 -20.42
CA GLY A 85 -4.19 -12.06 -21.52
C GLY A 85 -2.81 -12.73 -21.48
N GLN A 86 -2.05 -12.60 -20.39
CA GLN A 86 -0.75 -13.25 -20.21
C GLN A 86 -0.85 -14.35 -19.15
N ASN A 87 -0.14 -15.46 -19.36
CA ASN A 87 -0.01 -16.49 -18.33
C ASN A 87 0.74 -15.90 -17.13
N SER A 88 0.02 -15.74 -16.03
CA SER A 88 0.45 -15.06 -14.80
C SER A 88 0.38 -15.97 -13.58
N THR A 89 0.23 -17.28 -13.80
CA THR A 89 0.15 -18.30 -12.76
C THR A 89 1.28 -18.15 -11.74
N ASN A 90 2.53 -18.06 -12.20
CA ASN A 90 3.72 -17.97 -11.35
C ASN A 90 4.10 -16.52 -10.97
N ALA A 91 3.21 -15.56 -11.22
CA ALA A 91 3.47 -14.14 -10.95
C ALA A 91 2.38 -13.47 -10.10
N CYS A 92 1.13 -13.92 -10.21
CA CYS A 92 -0.04 -13.32 -9.57
C CYS A 92 -0.85 -14.28 -8.68
N CYS A 93 -0.80 -15.60 -8.91
CA CYS A 93 -1.47 -16.56 -8.03
C CYS A 93 -0.61 -16.81 -6.79
N LYS A 94 -1.06 -16.34 -5.63
CA LYS A 94 -0.28 -16.38 -4.38
C LYS A 94 0.28 -17.77 -4.08
N THR A 95 -0.55 -18.81 -4.15
CA THR A 95 -0.14 -20.19 -3.83
C THR A 95 0.91 -20.68 -4.82
N GLN A 96 0.76 -20.43 -6.12
CA GLN A 96 1.76 -20.88 -7.10
C GLN A 96 3.05 -20.10 -7.00
N VAL A 97 3.00 -18.78 -6.75
CA VAL A 97 4.19 -17.98 -6.49
C VAL A 97 4.93 -18.52 -5.25
N TYR A 98 4.22 -18.92 -4.19
CA TYR A 98 4.82 -19.53 -3.01
C TYR A 98 5.48 -20.89 -3.28
N GLU A 99 4.85 -21.74 -4.09
CA GLU A 99 5.38 -23.04 -4.48
C GLU A 99 6.63 -22.91 -5.36
N MET A 100 6.72 -21.83 -6.14
CA MET A 100 7.85 -21.53 -6.99
C MET A 100 9.10 -21.06 -6.24
N ARG A 101 9.09 -20.98 -4.91
CA ARG A 101 10.25 -20.55 -4.12
C ARG A 101 11.47 -21.47 -4.32
N CYS A 102 12.65 -20.87 -4.27
CA CYS A 102 13.90 -21.63 -4.28
C CYS A 102 13.97 -22.60 -3.09
N GLY A 103 14.40 -23.84 -3.37
CA GLY A 103 14.35 -24.97 -2.43
C GLY A 103 13.11 -25.87 -2.59
N SER A 104 12.04 -25.38 -3.25
CA SER A 104 10.86 -26.17 -3.61
C SER A 104 10.77 -26.40 -5.12
N ALA A 105 11.02 -25.35 -5.92
CA ALA A 105 11.05 -25.42 -7.37
C ALA A 105 12.48 -25.61 -7.95
N PRO A 106 12.62 -26.03 -9.22
CA PRO A 106 13.92 -26.19 -9.86
C PRO A 106 14.73 -24.88 -9.85
N ALA A 107 16.03 -24.99 -9.59
CA ALA A 107 16.90 -23.84 -9.32
C ALA A 107 16.99 -22.82 -10.48
N ASN A 108 16.72 -23.24 -11.72
CA ASN A 108 16.74 -22.38 -12.91
C ASN A 108 15.48 -21.52 -13.09
N VAL A 109 14.39 -21.83 -12.38
CA VAL A 109 13.09 -21.14 -12.51
C VAL A 109 12.53 -20.63 -11.20
N CYS A 110 13.18 -20.95 -10.09
CA CYS A 110 12.66 -20.64 -8.77
C CYS A 110 12.69 -19.13 -8.48
N LEU A 111 11.75 -18.71 -7.64
CA LEU A 111 11.64 -17.36 -7.14
C LEU A 111 12.50 -17.20 -5.89
N LYS A 112 13.41 -16.24 -5.97
CA LYS A 112 14.31 -15.88 -4.87
C LYS A 112 13.57 -15.08 -3.81
N LYS A 113 14.29 -14.79 -2.73
CA LYS A 113 13.81 -13.88 -1.72
C LYS A 113 13.77 -12.45 -2.23
N CYS A 114 12.85 -11.64 -1.72
CA CYS A 114 12.75 -10.22 -2.09
C CYS A 114 13.98 -9.40 -1.67
N THR A 115 14.79 -9.91 -0.75
CA THR A 115 16.12 -9.39 -0.38
C THR A 115 17.19 -9.63 -1.44
N GLU A 116 16.92 -10.48 -2.42
CA GLU A 116 17.85 -10.90 -3.48
C GLU A 116 17.33 -10.62 -4.90
N SER A 117 16.01 -10.44 -5.07
CA SER A 117 15.40 -10.19 -6.37
C SER A 117 14.25 -9.19 -6.28
N VAL A 118 13.84 -8.72 -7.45
CA VAL A 118 12.61 -7.97 -7.63
C VAL A 118 11.39 -8.91 -7.69
N PRO A 119 10.15 -8.40 -7.55
CA PRO A 119 8.94 -9.21 -7.60
C PRO A 119 8.69 -9.82 -8.99
N PRO A 120 8.17 -11.07 -9.10
CA PRO A 120 7.64 -11.90 -8.01
C PRO A 120 8.73 -12.55 -7.15
N CYS A 121 8.55 -12.50 -5.83
CA CYS A 121 9.55 -12.95 -4.85
C CYS A 121 8.91 -13.34 -3.51
N ILE A 122 9.66 -14.08 -2.70
CA ILE A 122 9.24 -14.46 -1.34
C ILE A 122 9.79 -13.43 -0.36
N MET A 123 8.92 -12.77 0.40
CA MET A 123 9.38 -11.84 1.43
C MET A 123 10.03 -12.63 2.57
N GLU A 124 11.04 -12.05 3.21
CA GLU A 124 11.57 -12.65 4.44
C GLU A 124 10.45 -12.79 5.47
N GLU A 125 10.58 -13.79 6.35
CA GLU A 125 9.69 -13.90 7.48
C GLU A 125 9.81 -12.63 8.31
N GLY A 126 8.73 -11.85 8.32
CA GLY A 126 8.69 -10.62 9.10
C GLY A 126 8.95 -10.92 10.57
N GLU A 127 9.57 -9.97 11.27
CA GLU A 127 9.78 -10.08 12.70
C GLU A 127 8.46 -10.42 13.40
N VAL A 128 8.50 -11.47 14.22
CA VAL A 128 7.35 -11.82 15.06
C VAL A 128 7.09 -10.62 15.95
N PHE A 129 5.91 -10.01 15.82
CA PHE A 129 5.48 -8.96 16.73
C PHE A 129 5.59 -9.52 18.15
N THR A 130 6.56 -9.01 18.90
CA THR A 130 6.64 -9.22 20.33
C THR A 130 5.81 -8.14 20.98
N THR A 131 4.98 -8.50 21.95
CA THR A 131 4.26 -7.51 22.75
C THR A 131 5.29 -6.52 23.31
N PRO A 132 5.21 -5.21 22.99
CA PRO A 132 6.10 -4.22 23.55
C PRO A 132 6.07 -4.31 25.08
N ASP A 133 7.21 -4.09 25.72
CA ASP A 133 7.32 -4.13 27.18
C ASP A 133 6.16 -3.32 27.80
N PRO A 134 5.28 -3.92 28.61
CA PRO A 134 4.16 -3.23 29.23
C PRO A 134 4.60 -2.05 30.13
N ALA A 135 5.88 -1.98 30.54
CA ALA A 135 6.46 -0.86 31.26
C ALA A 135 6.95 0.28 30.35
N GLN A 136 7.04 0.09 29.02
CA GLN A 136 7.33 1.19 28.10
C GLN A 136 6.20 2.22 28.12
N ARG A 137 6.56 3.51 28.11
CA ARG A 137 5.56 4.57 27.91
C ARG A 137 4.90 4.40 26.56
N THR A 138 3.63 4.04 26.56
CA THR A 138 2.78 3.98 25.37
C THR A 138 1.94 5.25 25.27
N ALA A 139 1.48 5.57 24.07
CA ALA A 139 0.51 6.66 23.85
C ALA A 139 -0.78 6.48 24.68
N GLY A 140 -1.12 5.24 25.08
CA GLY A 140 -2.24 4.95 25.97
C GLY A 140 -2.07 5.53 27.39
N GLY A 141 -0.85 5.65 27.90
CA GLY A 141 -0.57 6.21 29.23
C GLY A 141 -0.76 7.73 29.34
N ASP A 142 -0.81 8.43 28.22
CA ASP A 142 -0.91 9.90 28.12
C ASP A 142 -2.14 10.38 27.33
N CYS A 143 -3.04 9.46 26.96
CA CYS A 143 -4.15 9.75 26.04
C CYS A 143 -5.07 10.90 26.55
N ASN A 144 -5.17 11.10 27.87
CA ASN A 144 -6.00 12.14 28.48
C ASN A 144 -5.23 13.37 29.00
N LYS A 145 -3.90 13.30 29.22
CA LYS A 145 -3.14 14.45 29.73
C LYS A 145 -2.59 15.31 28.59
N ALA A 146 -2.30 14.72 27.42
CA ALA A 146 -1.92 15.47 26.22
C ALA A 146 -2.95 16.54 25.81
N VAL A 147 -4.25 16.25 25.94
CA VAL A 147 -5.33 17.20 25.64
C VAL A 147 -5.36 18.35 26.65
N GLN A 148 -5.15 18.06 27.94
CA GLN A 148 -5.11 19.08 28.99
C GLN A 148 -3.86 19.97 28.85
N ASP A 149 -2.69 19.37 28.62
CA ASP A 149 -1.45 20.10 28.39
C ASP A 149 -1.52 21.00 27.16
N TRP A 150 -2.11 20.50 26.07
CA TRP A 150 -2.33 21.33 24.88
C TRP A 150 -3.29 22.49 25.16
N ARG A 151 -4.41 22.24 25.85
CA ARG A 151 -5.37 23.30 26.21
C ARG A 151 -4.76 24.35 27.13
N THR A 152 -3.95 23.95 28.10
CA THR A 152 -3.24 24.87 29.00
C THR A 152 -2.21 25.71 28.25
N LYS A 153 -1.43 25.10 27.34
CA LYS A 153 -0.48 25.83 26.49
C LYS A 153 -1.18 26.78 25.52
N ALA A 154 -2.29 26.35 24.93
CA ALA A 154 -3.12 27.19 24.07
C ALA A 154 -3.72 28.36 24.85
N ALA A 155 -4.23 28.12 26.06
CA ALA A 155 -4.76 29.16 26.95
C ALA A 155 -3.69 30.19 27.34
N ALA A 156 -2.48 29.74 27.69
CA ALA A 156 -1.35 30.62 28.00
C ALA A 156 -0.89 31.45 26.78
N ALA A 157 -0.92 30.85 25.59
CA ALA A 157 -0.55 31.53 24.34
C ALA A 157 -1.56 32.63 23.96
N ILE A 158 -2.87 32.43 24.21
CA ILE A 158 -3.91 33.43 23.90
C ILE A 158 -4.11 34.46 25.01
N SER A 159 -3.75 34.15 26.26
CA SER A 159 -3.88 35.09 27.39
C SER A 159 -2.82 36.20 27.36
N THR A 160 -1.71 35.99 26.67
CA THR A 160 -0.62 36.98 26.56
C THR A 160 -0.92 38.07 25.52
N THR A 161 -1.99 37.92 24.74
CA THR A 161 -2.38 38.85 23.66
C THR A 161 -3.56 39.76 24.02
N ALA A 162 -4.09 39.68 25.24
CA ALA A 162 -5.22 40.50 25.69
C ALA A 162 -4.78 41.49 26.81
N ALA A 163 -4.55 42.74 26.38
CA ALA A 163 -4.42 44.02 27.12
C ALA A 163 -2.98 44.57 27.31
N PRO A 164 -2.74 45.88 27.02
CA PRO A 164 -3.66 46.98 27.34
C PRO A 164 -4.05 47.88 26.15
N ALA A 165 -5.35 48.12 26.00
CA ALA A 165 -5.88 49.30 25.33
C ALA A 165 -7.01 49.87 26.19
N ALA A 166 -6.65 50.72 27.17
CA ALA A 166 -7.46 51.83 27.68
C ALA A 166 -6.78 52.42 28.93
N SER A 167 -6.12 53.57 28.78
CA SER A 167 -5.96 54.65 29.76
C SER A 167 -5.18 55.81 29.12
N MET A 168 -5.88 56.61 28.30
CA MET A 168 -5.62 58.04 28.08
C MET A 168 -6.95 58.76 28.22
#